data_AF-A0A231VP44-F1
#
_entry.id   AF-A0A231VP44-F1
#
_cell.length_a   1.000
_cell.length_b   1.000
_cell.length_c   1.000
_cell.angle_alpha   90.00
_cell.angle_beta   90.00
_cell.angle_gamma   90.00
#
_symmetry.space_group_name_H-M   'P 1'
#
loop_
_entity.id
_entity.type
_entity.pdbx_description
1 polymer ?
#
loop_
_entity_poly.entity_id
_entity_poly.type
_entity_poly.pdbx_seq_one_letter_code
_entity_poly.pdbx_strand_id
1 'polypeptide(L)'
;FNFRLAYNVQLNKNVIVIGLPGDGKTFTFVLPNLMQMNSNFVVTDPKGNLVHEVGKMLEKAGYAVKIFDLIRLKNSDRFNPFHYMKSELDIDRISEAITEGTKKSEHTGEDFWVQAELMLQRALIGYLYFDS
;
A
#
# COMPACT_ATOMS: atom_id res chain seq x y z
N PHE A 1 -6.39 -7.53 -22.35
CA PHE A 1 -5.90 -8.88 -21.93
C PHE A 1 -7.02 -9.88 -21.61
N ASN A 2 -8.14 -9.49 -20.96
CA ASN A 2 -9.16 -10.47 -20.53
C ASN A 2 -10.16 -10.96 -21.59
N PHE A 3 -10.30 -10.30 -22.74
CA PHE A 3 -11.33 -10.61 -23.74
C PHE A 3 -11.22 -11.99 -24.42
N ARG A 4 -10.08 -12.69 -24.26
CA ARG A 4 -9.86 -14.03 -24.84
C ARG A 4 -10.32 -15.19 -23.95
N LEU A 5 -10.86 -14.91 -22.77
CA LEU A 5 -11.26 -15.91 -21.78
C LEU A 5 -12.76 -15.86 -21.54
N ALA A 6 -13.33 -16.99 -21.10
CA ALA A 6 -14.74 -17.07 -20.73
C ALA A 6 -15.08 -16.06 -19.61
N TYR A 7 -16.26 -15.45 -19.68
CA TYR A 7 -16.65 -14.32 -18.83
C TYR A 7 -16.51 -14.61 -17.32
N ASN A 8 -16.84 -15.82 -16.89
CA ASN A 8 -16.76 -16.26 -15.49
C ASN A 8 -15.32 -16.29 -14.92
N VAL A 9 -14.28 -16.32 -15.76
CA VAL A 9 -12.86 -16.32 -15.35
C VAL A 9 -12.15 -15.00 -15.69
N GLN A 10 -12.90 -13.97 -16.08
CA GLN A 10 -12.38 -12.61 -16.30
C GLN A 10 -12.26 -11.78 -15.01
N LEU A 11 -12.60 -12.35 -13.86
CA LEU A 11 -12.45 -11.74 -12.53
C LEU A 11 -10.96 -11.51 -12.15
N ASN A 12 -10.73 -10.98 -10.95
CA ASN A 12 -9.40 -10.69 -10.41
C ASN A 12 -8.45 -11.90 -10.52
N LYS A 13 -7.32 -11.71 -11.19
CA LYS A 13 -6.30 -12.73 -11.39
C LYS A 13 -5.12 -12.46 -10.49
N ASN A 14 -5.23 -12.96 -9.26
CA ASN A 14 -4.14 -12.89 -8.32
C ASN A 14 -3.12 -13.97 -8.65
N VAL A 15 -1.84 -13.63 -8.55
CA VAL A 15 -0.73 -14.57 -8.77
C VAL A 15 0.07 -14.66 -7.48
N ILE A 16 0.36 -15.90 -7.05
CA ILE A 16 1.28 -16.18 -5.94
C ILE A 16 2.59 -16.71 -6.51
N VAL A 17 3.71 -16.11 -6.09
CA VAL A 17 5.05 -16.50 -6.51
C VAL A 17 5.84 -16.93 -5.29
N ILE A 18 6.20 -18.21 -5.23
CA ILE A 18 6.90 -18.82 -4.10
C ILE A 18 8.33 -19.16 -4.52
N GLY A 19 9.28 -18.87 -3.65
CA GLY A 19 10.69 -19.22 -3.82
C GLY A 19 11.48 -18.91 -2.55
N LEU A 20 12.64 -19.52 -2.40
CA LEU A 20 13.60 -19.24 -1.34
C LEU A 20 14.24 -17.85 -1.50
N PRO A 21 14.85 -17.29 -0.44
CA PRO A 21 15.71 -16.13 -0.57
C PRO A 21 16.84 -16.40 -1.58
N GLY A 22 16.99 -15.54 -2.59
CA GLY A 22 18.00 -15.71 -3.66
C GLY A 22 17.46 -16.31 -4.97
N ASP A 23 16.26 -16.88 -4.99
CA ASP A 23 15.66 -17.50 -6.19
C ASP A 23 15.27 -16.51 -7.31
N GLY A 24 15.63 -15.24 -7.16
CA GLY A 24 15.42 -14.25 -8.21
C GLY A 24 13.98 -13.80 -8.39
N LYS A 25 13.06 -14.03 -7.44
CA LYS A 25 11.63 -13.59 -7.53
C LYS A 25 11.45 -12.17 -8.07
N THR A 26 12.28 -11.23 -7.59
CA THR A 26 12.28 -9.85 -8.07
C THR A 26 12.69 -9.76 -9.54
N PHE A 27 13.80 -10.41 -9.91
CA PHE A 27 14.36 -10.37 -11.26
C PHE A 27 13.51 -11.14 -12.30
N THR A 28 12.94 -12.29 -11.93
CA THR A 28 12.24 -13.19 -12.84
C THR A 28 10.75 -12.87 -12.98
N PHE A 29 10.13 -12.28 -11.95
CA PHE A 29 8.71 -11.97 -11.96
C PHE A 29 8.40 -10.48 -11.85
N VAL A 30 8.92 -9.79 -10.83
CA VAL A 30 8.54 -8.39 -10.57
C VAL A 30 9.06 -7.46 -11.67
N LEU A 31 10.35 -7.50 -11.99
CA LEU A 31 10.95 -6.61 -12.99
C LEU A 31 10.34 -6.80 -14.39
N PRO A 32 10.18 -8.03 -14.93
CA PRO A 32 9.59 -8.19 -16.25
C PRO A 32 8.15 -7.66 -16.32
N ASN A 33 7.36 -7.83 -15.25
CA ASN A 33 6.00 -7.28 -15.22
C ASN A 33 5.98 -5.74 -15.20
N LEU A 34 6.89 -5.10 -14.45
CA LEU A 34 7.02 -3.63 -14.45
C LEU A 34 7.51 -3.13 -15.81
N MET A 35 8.44 -3.84 -16.44
CA MET A 35 9.00 -3.51 -17.74
C MET A 35 8.00 -3.64 -18.90
N GLN A 36 6.89 -4.35 -18.72
CA GLN A 36 5.83 -4.38 -19.73
C GLN A 36 5.09 -3.05 -19.85
N MET A 37 5.09 -2.20 -18.81
CA MET A 37 4.52 -0.84 -18.86
C MET A 37 3.09 -0.81 -19.43
N ASN A 38 2.28 -1.80 -19.05
CA ASN A 38 0.95 -2.05 -19.64
C ASN A 38 -0.22 -1.58 -18.75
N SER A 39 0.08 -1.05 -17.57
CA SER A 39 -0.90 -0.62 -16.56
C SER A 39 -0.26 0.36 -15.57
N ASN A 40 -1.05 0.89 -14.65
CA ASN A 40 -0.56 1.55 -13.44
C ASN A 40 -0.09 0.51 -12.41
N PHE A 41 0.96 0.83 -11.66
CA PHE A 41 1.57 -0.08 -10.69
C PHE A 41 1.62 0.55 -9.30
N VAL A 42 1.33 -0.26 -8.29
CA VAL A 42 1.63 0.03 -6.88
C VAL A 42 2.50 -1.11 -6.39
N VAL A 43 3.68 -0.79 -5.89
CA VAL A 43 4.70 -1.79 -5.55
C VAL A 43 5.24 -1.51 -4.16
N THR A 44 5.26 -2.53 -3.31
CA THR A 44 6.01 -2.51 -2.06
C THR A 44 7.47 -2.85 -2.37
N ASP A 45 8.39 -1.95 -2.06
CA ASP A 45 9.83 -2.14 -2.26
C ASP A 45 10.60 -2.10 -0.93
N PRO A 46 10.66 -3.22 -0.19
CA PRO A 46 11.35 -3.26 1.11
C PRO A 46 12.85 -2.96 1.04
N LYS A 47 13.48 -3.14 -0.13
CA LYS A 47 14.93 -2.95 -0.33
C LYS A 47 15.26 -1.59 -0.94
N GLY A 48 14.28 -0.90 -1.54
CA GLY A 48 14.46 0.37 -2.22
C GLY A 48 15.20 0.28 -3.56
N ASN A 49 15.41 -0.93 -4.10
CA ASN A 49 16.19 -1.11 -5.33
C ASN A 49 15.34 -0.97 -6.61
N LEU A 50 14.05 -1.25 -6.55
CA LEU A 50 13.19 -1.29 -7.75
C LEU A 50 13.10 0.06 -8.44
N VAL A 51 12.98 1.15 -7.67
CA VAL A 51 12.92 2.48 -8.25
C VAL A 51 14.23 2.86 -8.96
N HIS A 52 15.37 2.38 -8.48
CA HIS A 52 16.66 2.59 -9.13
C HIS A 52 16.81 1.75 -10.41
N GLU A 53 16.23 0.55 -10.43
CA GLU A 53 16.31 -0.38 -11.56
C GLU A 53 15.35 0.00 -12.71
N VAL A 54 14.10 0.36 -12.41
CA VAL A 54 13.06 0.62 -13.43
C VAL A 54 12.47 2.03 -13.42
N GLY A 55 12.73 2.85 -12.39
CA GLY A 55 12.11 4.18 -12.25
C GLY A 55 12.37 5.09 -13.45
N LYS A 56 13.63 5.20 -13.89
CA LYS A 56 13.97 6.02 -15.07
C LYS A 56 13.34 5.50 -16.37
N MET A 57 13.13 4.19 -16.48
CA MET A 57 12.47 3.60 -17.64
C MET A 57 10.98 3.95 -17.64
N LEU A 58 10.31 3.85 -16.49
CA LEU A 58 8.92 4.24 -16.32
C LEU A 58 8.72 5.75 -16.59
N GLU A 59 9.57 6.61 -16.04
CA GLU A 59 9.52 8.06 -16.30
C GLU A 59 9.63 8.37 -17.80
N LYS A 60 10.57 7.72 -18.51
CA LYS A 60 10.75 7.88 -19.96
C LYS A 60 9.53 7.40 -20.77
N ALA A 61 8.79 6.43 -20.25
CA ALA A 61 7.55 5.95 -20.85
C ALA A 61 6.33 6.83 -20.48
N GLY A 62 6.53 7.93 -19.75
CA GLY A 62 5.48 8.89 -19.40
C GLY A 62 4.76 8.62 -18.07
N TYR A 63 5.27 7.70 -17.24
CA TYR A 63 4.69 7.45 -15.93
C TYR A 63 5.02 8.57 -14.94
N ALA A 64 4.04 8.93 -14.11
CA ALA A 64 4.26 9.71 -12.90
C ALA A 64 4.76 8.78 -11.79
N VAL A 65 6.08 8.67 -11.64
CA VAL A 65 6.70 7.86 -10.58
C VAL A 65 6.60 8.60 -9.25
N LYS A 66 5.99 7.93 -8.26
CA LYS A 66 5.78 8.45 -6.90
C LYS A 66 6.38 7.47 -5.89
N ILE A 67 7.08 7.99 -4.89
CA ILE A 67 7.82 7.19 -3.91
C ILE A 67 7.32 7.57 -2.51
N PHE A 68 6.74 6.60 -1.79
CA PHE A 68 6.37 6.77 -0.39
C PHE A 68 7.35 5.98 0.49
N ASP A 69 8.40 6.65 0.96
CA ASP A 69 9.46 6.09 1.81
C ASP A 69 9.21 6.43 3.28
N LEU A 70 8.86 5.41 4.06
CA LEU A 70 8.58 5.50 5.50
C LEU A 70 9.85 5.55 6.37
N ILE A 71 11.04 5.33 5.80
CA ILE A 71 12.34 5.39 6.49
C ILE A 71 12.96 6.78 6.30
N ARG A 72 12.97 7.31 5.08
CA ARG A 72 13.59 8.61 4.74
C ARG A 72 12.56 9.61 4.21
N LEU A 73 11.78 10.17 5.13
CA LEU A 73 10.71 11.13 4.82
C LEU A 73 11.16 12.39 4.05
N LYS A 74 12.45 12.75 4.07
CA LYS A 74 12.98 13.93 3.37
C LYS A 74 12.86 13.83 1.84
N ASN A 75 13.11 12.66 1.28
CA ASN A 75 13.11 12.42 -0.17
C ASN A 75 11.96 11.48 -0.57
N SER A 76 10.80 11.70 0.04
CA SER A 76 9.58 10.93 -0.17
C SER A 76 8.47 11.87 -0.63
N ASP A 77 7.62 11.40 -1.53
CA ASP A 77 6.27 11.94 -1.66
C ASP A 77 5.54 11.79 -0.31
N ARG A 78 4.64 12.72 -0.03
CA ARG A 78 3.90 12.76 1.23
C ARG A 78 2.48 12.26 1.01
N PHE A 79 1.93 11.61 2.02
CA PHE A 79 0.54 11.20 2.05
C PHE A 79 -0.15 11.90 3.21
N ASN A 80 -1.22 12.63 2.90
CA ASN A 80 -2.12 13.22 3.89
C ASN A 80 -3.46 12.48 3.81
N PRO A 81 -3.81 11.62 4.78
CA PRO A 81 -5.06 10.88 4.75
C PRO A 81 -6.29 11.80 4.79
N PHE A 82 -6.22 12.93 5.50
CA PHE A 82 -7.33 13.90 5.61
C PHE A 82 -7.75 14.47 4.25
N HIS A 83 -6.83 14.60 3.30
CA HIS A 83 -7.17 15.07 1.95
C HIS A 83 -8.09 14.09 1.20
N TYR A 84 -8.10 12.81 1.58
CA TYR A 84 -8.85 11.75 0.91
C TYR A 84 -10.11 11.32 1.68
N MET A 85 -10.32 11.85 2.88
CA MET A 85 -11.52 11.60 3.68
C MET A 85 -12.71 12.36 3.10
N LYS A 86 -13.80 11.65 2.76
CA LYS A 86 -15.01 12.24 2.16
C LYS A 86 -16.25 12.04 3.01
N SER A 87 -16.15 11.23 4.06
CA SER A 87 -17.25 10.89 4.95
C SER A 87 -16.74 10.60 6.35
N GLU A 88 -17.62 10.72 7.34
CA GLU A 88 -17.31 10.34 8.73
C GLU A 88 -16.90 8.86 8.86
N LEU A 89 -17.36 8.00 7.94
CA LEU A 89 -16.94 6.59 7.87
C LEU A 89 -15.44 6.44 7.58
N ASP A 90 -14.80 7.44 6.99
CA ASP A 90 -13.36 7.40 6.72
C ASP A 90 -12.53 7.63 7.99
N ILE A 91 -13.10 8.27 9.02
CA ILE A 91 -12.47 8.38 10.35
C ILE A 91 -12.24 6.96 10.88
N ASP A 92 -13.28 6.13 10.80
CA ASP A 92 -13.25 4.75 11.30
C ASP A 92 -12.25 3.91 10.54
N ARG A 93 -12.29 3.97 9.20
CA ARG A 93 -11.35 3.23 8.34
C ARG A 93 -9.90 3.56 8.64
N ILE A 94 -9.58 4.83 8.86
CA ILE A 94 -8.20 5.26 9.14
C ILE A 94 -7.80 4.83 10.55
N SER A 95 -8.66 5.03 11.56
CA SER A 95 -8.38 4.61 12.93
C SER A 95 -8.15 3.09 13.02
N GLU A 96 -8.97 2.30 12.33
CA GLU A 96 -8.82 0.84 12.25
C GLU A 96 -7.53 0.45 11.54
N ALA A 97 -7.22 1.06 10.38
CA ALA A 97 -6.00 0.77 9.63
C ALA A 97 -4.72 1.07 10.43
N ILE A 98 -4.71 2.17 11.20
CA ILE A 98 -3.58 2.51 12.08
C ILE A 98 -3.47 1.48 13.21
N THR A 99 -4.57 1.21 13.92
CA THR A 99 -4.61 0.27 15.04
C THR A 99 -4.21 -1.13 14.61
N GLU A 100 -4.69 -1.61 13.47
CA GLU A 100 -4.30 -2.91 12.92
C GLU A 100 -2.82 -2.95 12.52
N GLY A 101 -2.32 -1.88 11.89
CA GLY A 101 -0.92 -1.76 11.50
C GLY A 101 0.06 -1.71 12.67
N THR A 102 -0.39 -1.37 13.89
CA THR A 102 0.44 -1.28 15.10
C THR A 102 0.29 -2.46 16.06
N LYS A 103 -0.61 -3.42 15.79
CA LYS A 103 -0.76 -4.62 16.63
C LYS A 103 0.54 -5.42 16.70
N LYS A 104 1.03 -5.63 17.93
CA LYS A 104 2.30 -6.36 18.19
C LYS A 104 2.09 -7.80 18.66
N SER A 105 0.89 -8.20 19.07
CA SER A 105 0.62 -9.56 19.57
C SER A 105 -0.84 -9.99 19.36
N GLU A 106 -1.07 -11.31 19.35
CA GLU A 106 -2.42 -11.94 19.31
C GLU A 106 -2.93 -12.33 20.71
N HIS A 107 -2.42 -11.71 21.78
CA HIS A 107 -2.83 -12.07 23.13
C HIS A 107 -4.17 -11.48 23.53
N THR A 108 -5.12 -12.34 23.90
CA THR A 108 -6.54 -12.03 24.20
C THR A 108 -6.74 -11.06 25.38
N GLY A 109 -5.72 -10.84 26.22
CA GLY A 109 -5.76 -9.87 27.33
C GLY A 109 -5.52 -8.40 26.93
N GLU A 110 -5.10 -8.15 25.69
CA GLU A 110 -4.80 -6.80 25.18
C GLU A 110 -6.02 -6.08 24.59
N ASP A 111 -7.18 -6.74 24.48
CA ASP A 111 -8.35 -6.21 23.76
C ASP A 111 -8.86 -4.89 24.36
N PHE A 112 -8.92 -4.74 25.69
CA PHE A 112 -9.30 -3.46 26.31
C PHE A 112 -8.40 -2.30 25.87
N TRP A 113 -7.09 -2.51 25.86
CA TRP A 113 -6.12 -1.47 25.49
C TRP A 113 -6.20 -1.12 24.01
N VAL A 114 -6.41 -2.13 23.15
CA VAL A 114 -6.62 -1.94 21.72
C VAL A 114 -7.91 -1.16 21.45
N GLN A 115 -9.01 -1.48 22.14
CA GLN A 115 -10.27 -0.74 22.00
C GLN A 115 -10.14 0.70 22.51
N ALA A 116 -9.48 0.90 23.66
CA ALA A 116 -9.24 2.24 24.20
C ALA A 116 -8.37 3.09 23.28
N GLU A 117 -7.31 2.51 22.69
CA GLU A 117 -6.48 3.16 21.67
C GLU A 117 -7.30 3.55 20.45
N LEU A 118 -8.11 2.63 19.91
CA LEU A 118 -8.96 2.88 18.75
C LEU A 118 -9.95 4.03 19.01
N MET A 119 -10.62 4.03 20.17
CA MET A 119 -11.56 5.09 20.54
C MET A 119 -10.86 6.45 20.65
N LEU A 120 -9.66 6.49 21.24
CA LEU A 120 -8.88 7.72 21.36
C LEU A 120 -8.43 8.23 19.99
N GLN A 121 -7.90 7.35 19.13
CA GLN A 121 -7.49 7.70 17.77
C GLN A 121 -8.67 8.25 16.95
N ARG A 122 -9.83 7.59 17.02
CA ARG A 122 -11.07 8.02 16.37
C ARG A 122 -11.50 9.40 16.84
N ALA A 123 -11.43 9.68 18.16
CA ALA A 123 -11.76 10.99 18.71
C ALA A 123 -10.81 12.10 18.22
N LEU A 124 -9.49 11.83 18.20
CA LEU A 124 -8.48 12.81 17.75
C LEU A 124 -8.55 13.08 16.24
N ILE A 125 -8.70 12.03 15.43
CA ILE A 125 -8.88 12.15 13.98
C ILE A 125 -10.20 12.86 13.68
N GLY A 126 -11.28 12.52 14.38
CA GLY A 126 -12.57 13.19 14.24
C GLY A 126 -12.50 14.68 14.59
N TYR A 127 -11.84 15.03 15.69
CA TYR A 127 -11.60 16.44 16.05
C TYR A 127 -10.93 17.19 14.90
N LEU A 128 -9.83 16.66 14.35
CA LEU A 128 -9.13 17.29 13.23
C LEU A 128 -9.98 17.33 11.96
N TYR A 129 -10.77 16.30 11.68
CA TYR A 129 -11.63 16.23 10.49
C TYR A 129 -12.74 17.29 10.51
N PHE A 130 -13.36 17.56 11.67
CA PHE A 130 -14.41 18.57 11.79
C PHE A 130 -13.88 20.01 11.97
N ASP A 131 -12.64 20.16 12.44
CA ASP A 131 -11.96 21.47 12.59
C ASP A 131 -11.31 21.97 11.29
N SER A 132 -11.15 21.10 10.28
CA SER A 132 -10.45 21.40 9.01
C SER A 132 -11.32 21.92 7.87
#